data_AF-A0A5J4N6T3-F1
#
_entry.id   AF-A0A5J4N6T3-F1
#
_cell.length_a   1.000
_cell.length_b   1.000
_cell.length_c   1.000
_cell.angle_alpha   90.00
_cell.angle_beta   90.00
_cell.angle_gamma   90.00
#
_symmetry.space_group_name_H-M   'P 1'
#
loop_
_entity.id
_entity.type
_entity.pdbx_description
1 polymer ?
#
loop_
_entity_poly.entity_id
_entity_poly.type
_entity_poly.pdbx_seq_one_letter_code
_entity_poly.pdbx_strand_id
1 'polypeptide(L)'
;MPETMQLQIVNMARAMLDENVAFRDLPTSNFALNFKSTLDQKYGPVWQVVGEGTFAHMGTERQCRWNIQATRVRSRKGRLAY
;
A
#
# COMPACT_ATOMS: atom_id res chain seq x y z
N MET A 1 4.34 -2.19 -15.42
CA MET A 1 3.90 -3.34 -14.60
C MET A 1 2.76 -4.01 -15.36
N PRO A 2 2.64 -5.36 -15.39
CA PRO A 2 1.53 -6.01 -16.08
C PRO A 2 0.18 -5.60 -15.48
N GLU A 3 -0.84 -5.40 -16.30
CA GLU A 3 -2.18 -4.94 -15.88
C GLU A 3 -2.85 -5.93 -14.91
N THR A 4 -2.65 -7.22 -15.14
CA THR A 4 -3.11 -8.30 -14.24
C THR A 4 -2.51 -8.19 -12.84
N MET A 5 -1.23 -7.78 -12.76
CA MET A 5 -0.55 -7.56 -11.49
C MET A 5 -1.10 -6.32 -10.79
N GLN A 6 -1.45 -5.26 -11.53
CA GLN A 6 -2.04 -4.05 -10.95
C GLN A 6 -3.40 -4.36 -10.33
N LEU A 7 -4.24 -5.09 -11.05
CA LEU A 7 -5.56 -5.50 -10.57
C LEU A 7 -5.46 -6.35 -9.30
N GLN A 8 -4.50 -7.29 -9.26
CA GLN A 8 -4.26 -8.11 -8.08
C GLN A 8 -3.81 -7.28 -6.87
N ILE A 9 -2.91 -6.32 -7.06
CA ILE A 9 -2.45 -5.42 -5.99
C ILE A 9 -3.60 -4.58 -5.46
N VAL A 10 -4.45 -4.03 -6.34
CA VAL A 10 -5.64 -3.26 -5.93
C VAL A 10 -6.60 -4.13 -5.12
N ASN A 11 -6.86 -5.36 -5.57
CA ASN A 11 -7.74 -6.28 -4.85
C ASN A 11 -7.17 -6.70 -3.48
N MET A 12 -5.85 -6.89 -3.37
CA MET A 12 -5.21 -7.17 -2.09
C MET A 12 -5.25 -5.97 -1.14
N ALA A 13 -5.07 -4.76 -1.66
CA ALA A 13 -5.19 -3.54 -0.86
C ALA A 13 -6.61 -3.38 -0.29
N ARG A 14 -7.64 -3.66 -1.12
CA ARG A 14 -9.03 -3.65 -0.69
C ARG A 14 -9.32 -4.71 0.38
N ALA A 15 -8.89 -5.96 0.16
CA ALA A 15 -9.08 -7.03 1.14
C ALA A 15 -8.43 -6.69 2.49
N MET A 16 -7.22 -6.13 2.49
CA MET A 16 -6.56 -5.70 3.73
C MET A 16 -7.28 -4.54 4.44
N LEU A 17 -7.92 -3.63 3.70
CA LEU A 17 -8.73 -2.55 4.26
C LEU A 17 -10.06 -3.07 4.83
N ASP A 18 -10.68 -4.05 4.18
CA ASP A 18 -11.95 -4.64 4.61
C ASP A 18 -11.78 -5.55 5.84
N GLU A 19 -10.73 -6.36 5.89
CA GLU A 19 -10.44 -7.25 7.04
C GLU A 19 -10.04 -6.48 8.30
N ASN A 20 -9.45 -5.30 8.13
CA ASN A 20 -8.96 -4.50 9.24
C ASN A 20 -9.79 -3.21 9.35
N VAL A 21 -11.06 -3.37 9.73
CA VAL A 21 -11.95 -2.26 10.15
C VAL A 21 -11.29 -1.36 11.22
N ALA A 22 -10.34 -1.91 11.98
CA ALA A 22 -9.49 -1.19 12.93
C ALA A 22 -8.56 -0.14 12.30
N PHE A 23 -8.27 -0.17 10.99
CA PHE A 23 -7.50 0.88 10.31
C PHE A 23 -8.25 2.20 10.15
N ARG A 24 -9.54 2.27 10.50
CA ARG A 24 -10.27 3.55 10.56
C ARG A 24 -9.66 4.55 11.55
N ASP A 25 -8.91 4.08 12.56
CA ASP A 25 -8.24 4.93 13.55
C ASP A 25 -6.72 4.69 13.67
N LEU A 26 -6.14 3.78 12.86
CA LEU A 26 -4.68 3.55 12.89
C LEU A 26 -3.93 4.54 11.97
N PRO A 27 -2.68 4.89 12.30
CA PRO A 27 -1.83 5.71 11.45
C PRO A 27 -1.67 5.06 10.07
N THR A 28 -1.89 5.84 9.02
CA THR A 28 -1.68 5.50 7.59
C THR A 28 -0.35 4.80 7.30
N SER A 29 0.67 5.08 8.11
CA SER A 29 2.01 4.48 8.06
C SER A 29 2.03 2.98 8.35
N ASN A 30 1.19 2.46 9.25
CA ASN A 30 1.18 1.02 9.58
C ASN A 30 0.57 0.18 8.46
N PHE A 31 -0.47 0.68 7.80
CA PHE A 31 -1.08 0.01 6.65
C PHE A 31 -0.06 -0.10 5.50
N ALA A 32 0.62 1.00 5.14
CA ALA A 32 1.57 1.02 4.04
C ALA A 32 2.75 0.05 4.28
N LEU A 33 3.25 -0.03 5.52
CA LEU A 33 4.30 -0.97 5.91
C LEU A 33 3.86 -2.44 5.77
N ASN A 34 2.68 -2.77 6.30
CA ASN A 34 2.15 -4.13 6.20
C ASN A 34 1.89 -4.51 4.74
N PHE A 35 1.29 -3.60 3.97
CA PHE A 35 1.02 -3.84 2.55
C PHE A 35 2.31 -4.03 1.75
N LYS A 36 3.35 -3.22 2.01
CA LYS A 36 4.68 -3.41 1.42
C LYS A 36 5.24 -4.80 1.74
N SER A 37 5.15 -5.23 3.00
CA SER A 37 5.62 -6.56 3.41
C SER A 37 4.91 -7.68 2.63
N THR A 38 3.60 -7.58 2.47
CA THR A 38 2.81 -8.54 1.68
C THR A 38 3.25 -8.59 0.22
N LEU A 39 3.49 -7.43 -0.40
CA LEU A 39 3.96 -7.35 -1.78
C LEU A 39 5.38 -7.89 -1.95
N ASP A 40 6.28 -7.56 -1.01
CA ASP A 40 7.66 -8.06 -0.99
C ASP A 40 7.69 -9.59 -0.85
N GLN A 41 6.79 -10.17 -0.05
CA GLN A 41 6.67 -11.62 0.12
C GLN A 41 6.11 -12.32 -1.12
N LYS A 42 5.10 -11.72 -1.78
CA LYS A 42 4.39 -12.36 -2.91
C LYS A 42 5.13 -12.21 -4.24
N TYR A 43 5.74 -11.05 -4.48
CA TYR A 43 6.32 -10.71 -5.78
C TYR A 43 7.84 -10.43 -5.72
N GLY A 44 8.44 -10.58 -4.54
CA GLY A 44 9.87 -10.37 -4.31
C GLY A 44 10.20 -8.96 -3.77
N PRO A 45 11.35 -8.82 -3.09
CA PRO A 45 11.67 -7.64 -2.28
C PRO A 45 12.12 -6.46 -3.13
N VAL A 46 11.27 -5.46 -3.35
CA VAL A 46 11.61 -4.16 -4.00
C VAL A 46 10.43 -3.18 -4.06
N TRP A 47 9.37 -3.38 -3.28
CA TRP A 47 8.16 -2.59 -3.43
C TRP A 47 8.22 -1.30 -2.62
N GLN A 48 7.90 -0.19 -3.28
CA GLN A 48 7.61 1.07 -2.63
C GLN A 48 6.10 1.25 -2.61
N VAL A 49 5.55 1.38 -1.40
CA VAL A 49 4.13 1.64 -1.18
C VAL A 49 4.01 3.04 -0.59
N VAL A 50 3.22 3.88 -1.26
CA VAL A 50 2.83 5.20 -0.76
C VAL A 50 1.33 5.11 -0.47
N GLY A 51 0.96 5.28 0.80
CA GLY A 51 -0.43 5.32 1.24
C GLY A 51 -0.76 6.71 1.75
N GLU A 52 -1.73 7.36 1.13
CA GLU A 52 -2.34 8.59 1.61
C GLU A 52 -3.75 8.28 2.10
N GLY A 53 -4.03 8.55 3.36
CA GLY A 53 -5.37 8.42 3.93
C GLY A 53 -5.92 9.81 4.19
N THR A 54 -6.99 10.17 3.49
CA THR A 54 -7.75 11.38 3.77
C THR A 54 -8.97 11.01 4.60
N PHE A 55 -9.05 11.55 5.81
CA PHE A 55 -10.19 11.37 6.70
C PHE A 55 -11.14 12.56 6.51
N ALA A 56 -12.28 12.32 5.86
CA ALA A 56 -13.34 13.32 5.75
C ALA A 56 -14.43 13.00 6.77
N HIS A 57 -14.77 13.99 7.60
CA HIS A 57 -15.98 13.95 8.41
C HIS A 57 -17.14 14.47 7.55
N MET A 58 -18.03 13.58 7.11
CA MET A 58 -19.29 13.96 6.48
C MET A 58 -20.42 13.65 7.47
N GLY A 59 -20.74 14.63 8.33
CA GLY A 59 -21.78 14.47 9.35
C GLY A 59 -21.39 13.46 10.43
N THR A 60 -22.23 12.46 10.69
CA THR A 60 -21.97 11.37 11.65
C THR A 60 -21.15 10.22 11.06
N GLU A 61 -20.93 10.19 9.75
CA GLU A 61 -20.11 9.18 9.09
C GLU A 61 -18.68 9.69 8.84
N ARG A 62 -17.71 8.88 9.30
CA ARG A 62 -16.31 9.04 8.93
C ARG A 62 -16.07 8.31 7.61
N GLN A 63 -15.86 9.07 6.54
CA GLN A 63 -15.37 8.51 5.28
C GLN A 63 -13.85 8.57 5.25
N CYS A 64 -13.23 7.39 5.12
CA CYS A 64 -11.80 7.26 4.91
C CYS A 64 -11.56 6.99 3.43
N ARG A 65 -10.85 7.89 2.74
CA ARG A 65 -10.42 7.67 1.36
C ARG A 65 -8.94 7.31 1.37
N TRP A 66 -8.63 6.11 0.90
CA TRP A 66 -7.26 5.61 0.82
C TRP A 66 -6.78 5.68 -0.62
N ASN A 67 -5.68 6.40 -0.85
CA ASN A 67 -4.98 6.44 -2.12
C ASN A 67 -3.66 5.67 -1.96
N ILE A 68 -3.58 4.50 -2.58
CA ILE A 68 -2.44 3.60 -2.43
C ILE A 68 -1.74 3.47 -3.79
N GLN A 69 -0.49 3.86 -3.84
CA GLN A 69 0.38 3.68 -4.99
C GLN A 69 1.47 2.67 -4.66
N ALA A 70 1.48 1.55 -5.38
CA ALA A 70 2.52 0.53 -5.28
C ALA A 70 3.40 0.58 -6.53
N THR A 71 4.67 0.90 -6.35
CA THR A 71 5.66 0.96 -7.43
C THR A 71 6.77 -0.05 -7.14
N ARG A 72 7.04 -0.94 -8.09
CA ARG A 72 8.21 -1.82 -8.02
C ARG A 72 9.46 -0.98 -8.31
N VAL A 73 10.31 -0.79 -7.31
CA VAL A 73 11.58 -0.08 -7.46
C VAL A 73 12.59 -1.04 -8.08
N ARG A 74 13.37 -0.61 -9.08
CA ARG A 74 14.57 -1.39 -9.45
C ARG A 74 15.63 -1.15 -8.39
N SER A 75 16.10 -2.20 -7.72
CA SER A 75 17.31 -2.12 -6.92
C SER A 75 18.43 -1.59 -7.81
N ARG A 76 18.91 -0.35 -7.55
CA ARG A 76 20.13 0.16 -8.16
C ARG A 76 21.30 -0.64 -7.57
N LYS A 77 21.57 -1.82 -8.11
CA LYS A 77 22.95 -2.33 -8.13
C LYS A 77 23.71 -1.48 -9.13
N GLY A 78 24.47 -0.49 -8.64
CA GLY A 78 25.36 0.27 -9.52
C GLY A 78 25.88 1.59 -8.96
N ARG A 79 26.66 1.55 -7.88
CA ARG A 79 27.92 2.32 -7.72
C ARG A 79 28.57 1.98 -6.36
N LEU A 80 29.31 0.88 -6.32
CA LEU A 80 30.55 0.84 -5.56
C LEU A 80 31.59 1.42 -6.52
N ALA A 81 31.93 2.69 -6.33
CA ALA A 81 33.10 3.29 -6.94
C ALA A 81 34.23 3.13 -5.92
N TYR A 82 35.21 2.31 -6.32
CA TYR A 82 36.62 2.20 -5.91
C TYR A 82 36.96 2.49 -4.44
#